data_AF-A0A1G0UBX3-F1
#
_entry.id   AF-A0A1G0UBX3-F1
#
_cell.length_a   1.000
_cell.length_b   1.000
_cell.length_c   1.000
_cell.angle_alpha   90.00
_cell.angle_beta   90.00
_cell.angle_gamma   90.00
#
_symmetry.space_group_name_H-M   'P 1'
#
loop_
_entity.id
_entity.type
_entity.pdbx_description
1 polymer ?
#
loop_
_entity_poly.entity_id
_entity_poly.type
_entity_poly.pdbx_seq_one_letter_code
_entity_poly.pdbx_strand_id
1 'polypeptide(L)'
;MNKTTNKYFPNYGWAGLFLIILFWILNWSLDGLRTHWGFFPLWLGYTIFVDAVVYSRKGTSLIARNLKLFIGLFLISIPSWWLFELYNTITNNWLYDGRQFFTNIEYYLLASLSFSTVMPAVFETSELVGTFKWINHLNIKREIEPSLKTVWFLIITGILVLVIIIVFPEIFYPLVWLSAFLIIEPINILMKNNSIFDYTASGEWRTVLALAFGCLICGFFWEMWNYYSYPKWKYNLPM
;
A
#
# COMPACT_ATOMS: atom_id res chain seq x y z
N MET A 1 6.47 -5.63 35.32
CA MET A 1 7.91 -5.61 35.00
C MET A 1 8.10 -4.85 33.69
N ASN A 2 8.46 -3.57 33.76
CA ASN A 2 8.81 -2.78 32.58
C ASN A 2 10.19 -3.23 32.11
N LYS A 3 10.27 -4.08 31.08
CA LYS A 3 11.50 -4.24 30.31
C LYS A 3 11.77 -2.88 29.67
N THR A 4 12.74 -2.15 30.21
CA THR A 4 13.45 -1.10 29.49
C THR A 4 14.11 -1.76 28.29
N THR A 5 13.39 -1.86 27.18
CA THR A 5 13.95 -2.26 25.90
C THR A 5 14.94 -1.16 25.53
N ASN A 6 16.23 -1.50 25.56
CA ASN A 6 17.26 -0.62 25.07
C ASN A 6 16.90 -0.31 23.61
N LYS A 7 16.46 0.91 23.33
CA LYS A 7 15.98 1.31 22.00
C LYS A 7 17.19 1.55 21.11
N TYR A 8 17.72 0.49 20.52
CA TYR A 8 18.76 0.57 19.51
C TYR A 8 18.16 0.47 18.10
N PHE A 9 18.82 1.09 17.14
CA PHE A 9 18.44 0.96 15.73
C PHE A 9 18.92 -0.39 15.19
N PRO A 10 18.03 -1.27 14.70
CA PRO A 10 18.43 -2.58 14.20
C PRO A 10 19.39 -2.51 13.01
N ASN A 11 20.39 -3.38 12.97
CA ASN A 11 21.39 -3.39 11.90
C ASN A 11 20.79 -3.62 10.50
N TYR A 12 19.69 -4.38 10.39
CA TYR A 12 19.01 -4.58 9.11
C TYR A 12 18.42 -3.28 8.53
N GLY A 13 18.12 -2.29 9.37
CA GLY A 13 17.67 -0.98 8.90
C GLY A 13 18.72 -0.28 8.04
N TRP A 14 20.00 -0.42 8.37
CA TRP A 14 21.09 0.14 7.56
C TRP A 14 21.20 -0.54 6.20
N ALA A 15 20.94 -1.84 6.11
CA ALA A 15 20.85 -2.54 4.83
C ALA A 15 19.66 -2.00 4.00
N GLY A 16 18.52 -1.74 4.64
CA GLY A 16 17.37 -1.10 3.99
C GLY A 16 17.72 0.29 3.44
N LEU A 17 18.38 1.13 4.25
CA LEU A 17 18.82 2.47 3.84
C LEU A 17 19.81 2.42 2.67
N PHE A 18 20.75 1.47 2.71
CA PHE A 18 21.70 1.27 1.62
C PHE A 18 20.99 0.91 0.31
N LEU A 19 20.01 0.01 0.35
CA LEU A 19 19.20 -0.33 -0.82
C LEU A 19 18.44 0.89 -1.36
N ILE A 20 17.86 1.72 -0.48
CA ILE A 20 17.17 2.95 -0.89
C ILE A 20 18.13 3.86 -1.67
N ILE A 21 19.28 4.19 -1.08
CA ILE A 21 20.25 5.12 -1.68
C ILE A 21 20.77 4.57 -3.00
N LEU A 22 21.20 3.31 -3.00
CA LEU A 22 21.78 2.67 -4.18
C LEU A 22 20.76 2.64 -5.34
N PHE A 23 19.58 2.05 -5.12
CA PHE A 23 18.62 1.87 -6.21
C PHE A 23 17.91 3.17 -6.58
N TRP A 24 17.81 4.16 -5.70
CA TRP A 24 17.38 5.50 -6.09
C TRP A 24 18.39 6.11 -7.06
N ILE A 25 19.66 6.18 -6.69
CA ILE A 25 20.70 6.79 -7.54
C ILE A 25 20.78 6.06 -8.89
N LEU A 26 20.82 4.73 -8.88
CA LEU A 26 20.85 3.94 -10.11
C LEU A 26 19.61 4.18 -10.97
N ASN A 27 18.43 4.22 -10.36
CA ASN A 27 17.17 4.42 -11.07
C ASN A 27 16.98 5.85 -11.60
N TRP A 28 17.78 6.82 -11.16
CA TRP A 28 17.73 8.21 -11.66
C TRP A 28 18.90 8.57 -12.58
N SER A 29 20.04 7.87 -12.47
CA SER A 29 21.27 8.26 -13.14
C SER A 29 21.65 7.39 -14.35
N LEU A 30 21.20 6.14 -14.40
CA LEU A 30 21.51 5.23 -15.50
C LEU A 30 20.52 5.38 -16.64
N ASP A 31 20.91 5.03 -17.86
CA ASP A 31 20.00 4.92 -19.01
C ASP A 31 19.36 3.52 -19.12
N GLY A 32 18.35 3.41 -19.97
CA GLY A 32 17.71 2.13 -20.29
C GLY A 32 16.65 1.68 -19.28
N LEU A 33 16.23 0.43 -19.42
CA LEU A 33 15.15 -0.16 -18.64
C LEU A 33 15.68 -0.48 -17.24
N ARG A 34 15.61 0.45 -16.29
CA ARG A 34 16.17 0.32 -14.94
C ARG A 34 15.13 0.03 -13.89
N THR A 35 13.92 0.57 -14.04
CA THR A 35 12.82 0.38 -13.08
C THR A 35 12.48 -1.11 -12.90
N HIS A 36 12.57 -1.92 -13.96
CA HIS A 36 12.18 -3.32 -13.89
C HIS A 36 13.02 -4.17 -12.91
N TRP A 37 14.30 -3.82 -12.69
CA TRP A 37 15.14 -4.44 -11.67
C TRP A 37 15.40 -3.54 -10.46
N GLY A 38 15.22 -2.22 -10.59
CA GLY A 38 15.50 -1.24 -9.53
C GLY A 38 14.32 -0.95 -8.59
N PHE A 39 13.08 -1.15 -9.05
CA PHE A 39 11.88 -0.81 -8.29
C PHE A 39 11.72 -1.70 -7.05
N PHE A 40 11.76 -3.02 -7.23
CA PHE A 40 11.61 -3.98 -6.14
C PHE A 40 12.63 -3.77 -5.00
N PRO A 41 13.95 -3.77 -5.25
CA PRO A 41 14.92 -3.62 -4.17
C PRO A 41 14.87 -2.24 -3.50
N LEU A 42 14.47 -1.19 -4.22
CA LEU A 42 14.23 0.14 -3.65
C LEU A 42 13.11 0.10 -2.59
N TRP A 43 11.94 -0.45 -2.97
CA TRP A 43 10.79 -0.54 -2.07
C TRP A 43 10.95 -1.59 -0.96
N LEU A 44 11.67 -2.68 -1.22
CA LEU A 44 12.12 -3.60 -0.19
C LEU A 44 13.01 -2.89 0.83
N GLY A 45 13.97 -2.09 0.34
CA GLY A 45 14.83 -1.27 1.18
C GLY A 45 14.05 -0.28 2.04
N TYR A 46 13.08 0.42 1.44
CA TYR A 46 12.15 1.31 2.13
C TYR A 46 11.40 0.58 3.26
N THR A 47 10.77 -0.55 2.94
CA THR A 47 10.00 -1.33 3.91
C THR A 47 10.85 -1.77 5.09
N ILE A 48 12.03 -2.32 4.84
CA ILE A 48 12.96 -2.79 5.89
C ILE A 48 13.48 -1.62 6.74
N PHE A 49 13.79 -0.49 6.11
CA PHE A 49 14.24 0.71 6.82
C PHE A 49 13.13 1.27 7.72
N VAL A 50 11.91 1.38 7.21
CA VAL A 50 10.76 1.86 7.99
C VAL A 50 10.47 0.93 9.16
N ASP A 51 10.50 -0.39 8.98
CA ASP A 51 10.36 -1.35 10.09
C ASP A 51 11.40 -1.09 11.20
N ALA A 52 12.67 -0.89 10.83
CA ALA A 52 13.73 -0.59 11.78
C ALA A 52 13.49 0.73 12.53
N VAL A 53 12.99 1.76 11.85
CA VAL A 53 12.59 3.03 12.47
C VAL A 53 11.42 2.82 13.43
N VAL A 54 10.40 2.05 13.05
CA VAL A 54 9.26 1.68 13.90
C VAL A 54 9.74 0.97 15.16
N TYR A 55 10.58 -0.05 15.01
CA TYR A 55 11.18 -0.81 16.11
C TYR A 55 11.93 0.12 17.07
N SER A 56 12.76 1.01 16.54
CA SER A 56 13.53 1.97 17.34
C SER A 56 12.65 2.94 18.14
N ARG A 57 11.47 3.28 17.61
CA ARG A 57 10.57 4.26 18.24
C ARG A 57 9.71 3.65 19.34
N LYS A 58 9.11 2.46 19.11
CA LYS A 58 8.16 1.84 20.04
C LYS A 58 8.56 0.46 20.58
N GLY A 59 9.72 -0.08 20.20
CA GLY A 59 10.27 -1.35 20.70
C GLY A 59 9.67 -2.61 20.08
N THR A 60 8.86 -2.47 19.04
CA THR A 60 8.23 -3.55 18.27
C THR A 60 7.95 -3.07 16.85
N SER A 61 7.90 -3.98 15.89
CA SER A 61 7.61 -3.75 14.46
C SER A 61 6.99 -5.02 13.84
N LEU A 62 6.59 -5.03 12.56
CA LEU A 62 5.99 -6.23 11.96
C LEU A 62 6.99 -7.38 11.87
N ILE A 63 8.25 -7.09 11.48
CA ILE A 63 9.33 -8.08 11.42
C ILE A 63 9.57 -8.67 12.81
N ALA A 64 9.67 -7.83 13.84
CA ALA A 64 9.94 -8.26 15.20
C ALA A 64 8.79 -9.07 15.82
N ARG A 65 7.54 -8.81 15.40
CA ARG A 65 6.36 -9.56 15.89
C ARG A 65 6.19 -10.90 15.18
N ASN A 66 6.22 -10.90 13.84
CA ASN A 66 5.99 -12.11 13.06
C ASN A 66 6.54 -11.96 11.63
N LEU A 67 7.77 -12.42 11.42
CA LEU A 67 8.42 -12.42 10.11
C LEU A 67 7.62 -13.17 9.03
N LYS A 68 6.91 -14.25 9.38
CA LYS A 68 6.12 -15.02 8.41
C LYS A 68 4.93 -14.21 7.90
N LEU A 69 4.23 -13.51 8.78
CA LEU A 69 3.13 -12.61 8.38
C LEU A 69 3.66 -11.42 7.58
N PHE A 70 4.81 -10.86 7.97
CA PHE A 70 5.47 -9.80 7.21
C PHE A 70 5.80 -10.26 5.78
N ILE A 71 6.38 -11.45 5.59
CA ILE A 71 6.60 -12.02 4.25
C ILE A 71 5.27 -12.28 3.53
N GLY A 72 4.25 -12.73 4.27
CA GLY A 72 2.89 -12.92 3.76
C GLY A 72 2.30 -11.65 3.14
N LEU A 73 2.64 -10.46 3.65
CA LEU A 73 2.21 -9.18 3.05
C LEU A 73 2.73 -9.04 1.63
N PHE A 74 3.95 -9.49 1.33
CA PHE A 74 4.48 -9.44 -0.03
C PHE A 74 3.69 -10.35 -0.97
N LEU A 75 3.36 -11.55 -0.50
CA LEU A 75 2.63 -12.54 -1.30
C LEU A 75 1.19 -12.10 -1.61
N ILE A 76 0.48 -11.54 -0.62
CA ILE A 76 -0.91 -11.11 -0.81
C ILE A 76 -1.02 -9.78 -1.57
N SER A 77 0.02 -8.94 -1.53
CA SER A 77 0.09 -7.70 -2.31
C SER A 77 0.03 -7.94 -3.81
N ILE A 78 0.60 -9.07 -4.30
CA ILE A 78 0.62 -9.43 -5.72
C ILE A 78 -0.80 -9.54 -6.30
N PRO A 79 -1.67 -10.48 -5.86
CA PRO A 79 -3.01 -10.60 -6.39
C PRO A 79 -3.87 -9.36 -6.12
N SER A 80 -3.63 -8.64 -5.02
CA SER A 80 -4.33 -7.39 -4.73
C SER A 80 -4.05 -6.31 -5.77
N TRP A 81 -2.81 -6.15 -6.24
CA TRP A 81 -2.53 -5.20 -7.31
C TRP A 81 -3.00 -5.67 -8.68
N TRP A 82 -2.91 -6.99 -8.96
CA TRP A 82 -3.47 -7.55 -10.20
C TRP A 82 -4.98 -7.36 -10.34
N LEU A 83 -5.72 -7.26 -9.22
CA LEU A 83 -7.12 -6.82 -9.25
C LEU A 83 -7.28 -5.40 -9.82
N PHE A 84 -6.38 -4.48 -9.48
CA PHE A 84 -6.39 -3.13 -10.02
C PHE A 84 -5.92 -3.08 -11.48
N GLU A 85 -5.00 -3.95 -11.88
CA GLU A 85 -4.68 -4.15 -13.30
C GLU A 85 -5.90 -4.66 -14.09
N LEU A 86 -6.71 -5.54 -13.50
CA LEU A 86 -7.97 -5.99 -14.10
C LEU A 86 -8.97 -4.84 -14.24
N TYR A 87 -9.08 -3.94 -13.27
CA TYR A 87 -9.85 -2.72 -13.45
C TYR A 87 -9.26 -1.83 -14.56
N ASN A 88 -7.94 -1.75 -14.64
CA ASN A 88 -7.24 -0.93 -15.60
C ASN A 88 -7.41 -1.40 -17.06
N THR A 89 -7.67 -2.69 -17.32
CA THR A 89 -8.01 -3.14 -18.69
C THR A 89 -9.30 -2.53 -19.21
N ILE A 90 -10.19 -2.10 -18.32
CA ILE A 90 -11.45 -1.44 -18.63
C ILE A 90 -11.25 0.08 -18.63
N THR A 91 -10.63 0.61 -17.56
CA THR A 91 -10.54 2.06 -17.36
C THR A 91 -9.43 2.72 -18.17
N ASN A 92 -8.40 1.98 -18.57
CA ASN A 92 -7.21 2.50 -19.23
C ASN A 92 -6.60 3.71 -18.50
N ASN A 93 -6.68 3.70 -17.16
CA ASN A 93 -6.28 4.79 -16.28
C ASN A 93 -4.76 5.00 -16.24
N TRP A 94 -3.98 3.93 -16.39
CA TRP A 94 -2.53 4.02 -16.46
C TRP A 94 -1.93 3.08 -17.49
N LEU A 95 -0.73 3.43 -17.94
CA LEU A 95 0.08 2.65 -18.86
C LEU A 95 1.54 2.61 -18.40
N TYR A 96 2.22 1.51 -18.74
CA TYR A 96 3.63 1.30 -18.46
C TYR A 96 4.46 1.64 -19.70
N ASP A 97 5.09 2.82 -19.68
CA ASP A 97 5.94 3.28 -20.77
C ASP A 97 7.23 2.45 -20.81
N GLY A 98 7.35 1.55 -21.79
CA GLY A 98 8.44 0.57 -21.90
C GLY A 98 8.00 -0.89 -21.75
N ARG A 99 6.69 -1.16 -21.58
CA ARG A 99 6.13 -2.52 -21.58
C ARG A 99 6.52 -3.35 -22.80
N GLN A 100 6.58 -2.69 -23.97
CA GLN A 100 6.85 -3.30 -25.27
C GLN A 100 8.24 -3.95 -25.38
N PHE A 101 9.16 -3.63 -24.47
CA PHE A 101 10.51 -4.22 -24.46
C PHE A 101 10.57 -5.58 -23.76
N PHE A 102 9.45 -6.07 -23.20
CA PHE A 102 9.41 -7.32 -22.46
C PHE A 102 8.44 -8.30 -23.12
N THR A 103 8.77 -9.58 -23.07
CA THR A 103 7.78 -10.63 -23.34
C THR A 103 6.65 -10.58 -22.31
N ASN A 104 5.57 -11.33 -22.58
CA ASN A 104 4.47 -11.42 -21.61
C ASN A 104 4.93 -12.04 -20.29
N ILE A 105 5.68 -13.13 -20.35
CA ILE A 105 6.13 -13.85 -19.15
C ILE A 105 7.05 -12.95 -18.31
N GLU A 106 8.04 -12.30 -18.93
CA GLU A 106 8.98 -11.42 -18.21
C GLU A 106 8.25 -10.29 -17.51
N TYR A 107 7.32 -9.62 -18.18
CA TYR A 107 6.54 -8.57 -17.55
C TYR A 107 5.68 -9.09 -16.40
N TYR A 108 4.93 -10.17 -16.58
CA TYR A 108 4.08 -10.68 -15.52
C TYR A 108 4.91 -11.03 -14.27
N LEU A 109 6.11 -11.57 -14.43
CA LEU A 109 7.02 -11.87 -13.32
C LEU A 109 7.58 -10.59 -12.66
N LEU A 110 8.13 -9.67 -13.45
CA LEU A 110 8.76 -8.45 -12.95
C LEU A 110 7.73 -7.46 -12.34
N ALA A 111 6.56 -7.36 -12.97
CA ALA A 111 5.43 -6.59 -12.45
C ALA A 111 4.91 -7.20 -11.15
N SER A 112 4.72 -8.53 -11.08
CA SER A 112 4.33 -9.20 -9.83
C SER A 112 5.35 -8.95 -8.72
N LEU A 113 6.63 -8.99 -9.03
CA LEU A 113 7.68 -8.68 -8.05
C LEU A 113 7.54 -7.23 -7.55
N SER A 114 7.31 -6.27 -8.44
CA SER A 114 7.10 -4.87 -8.07
C SER A 114 5.81 -4.68 -7.27
N PHE A 115 4.72 -5.33 -7.65
CA PHE A 115 3.43 -5.27 -6.95
C PHE A 115 3.47 -5.88 -5.55
N SER A 116 4.39 -6.82 -5.31
CA SER A 116 4.58 -7.43 -4.01
C SER A 116 4.94 -6.42 -2.91
N THR A 117 5.49 -5.24 -3.25
CA THR A 117 6.00 -4.31 -2.25
C THR A 117 4.98 -3.30 -1.72
N VAL A 118 3.79 -3.22 -2.34
CA VAL A 118 2.81 -2.16 -2.03
C VAL A 118 2.25 -2.30 -0.61
N MET A 119 1.64 -3.45 -0.29
CA MET A 119 1.08 -3.66 1.05
C MET A 119 2.12 -3.56 2.16
N PRO A 120 3.27 -4.26 2.13
CA PRO A 120 4.22 -4.18 3.24
C PRO A 120 4.73 -2.74 3.45
N ALA A 121 4.98 -1.98 2.37
CA ALA A 121 5.37 -0.57 2.49
C ALA A 121 4.27 0.29 3.14
N VAL A 122 3.01 0.11 2.75
CA VAL A 122 1.86 0.83 3.34
C VAL A 122 1.68 0.47 4.81
N PHE A 123 1.70 -0.81 5.17
CA PHE A 123 1.52 -1.24 6.57
C PHE A 123 2.65 -0.76 7.48
N GLU A 124 3.91 -0.86 7.05
CA GLU A 124 5.05 -0.32 7.81
C GLU A 124 4.97 1.20 7.99
N THR A 125 4.64 1.92 6.93
CA THR A 125 4.50 3.39 6.98
C THR A 125 3.34 3.80 7.87
N SER A 126 2.23 3.07 7.81
CA SER A 126 1.08 3.31 8.69
C SER A 126 1.45 3.09 10.15
N GLU A 127 2.21 2.03 10.43
CA GLU A 127 2.70 1.75 11.77
C GLU A 127 3.66 2.83 12.28
N LEU A 128 4.54 3.34 11.40
CA LEU A 128 5.39 4.49 11.68
C LEU A 128 4.56 5.73 12.01
N VAL A 129 3.55 6.03 11.20
CA VAL A 129 2.63 7.16 11.44
C VAL A 129 1.96 7.03 12.82
N GLY A 130 1.49 5.84 13.19
CA GLY A 130 0.91 5.57 14.50
C GLY A 130 1.84 5.80 15.70
N THR A 131 3.16 5.87 15.48
CA THR A 131 4.11 6.19 16.56
C THR A 131 4.16 7.68 16.91
N PHE A 132 3.67 8.58 16.05
CA PHE A 132 3.75 10.01 16.31
C PHE A 132 2.69 10.46 17.32
N LYS A 133 3.10 11.35 18.24
CA LYS A 133 2.22 11.85 19.32
C LYS A 133 0.97 12.55 18.77
N TRP A 134 1.06 13.25 17.65
CA TRP A 134 -0.08 13.98 17.09
C TRP A 134 -1.21 13.03 16.68
N ILE A 135 -0.91 11.89 16.05
CA ILE A 135 -1.89 10.83 15.77
C ILE A 135 -2.46 10.28 17.07
N ASN A 136 -1.61 10.01 18.07
CA ASN A 136 -2.03 9.49 19.36
C ASN A 136 -2.85 10.49 20.19
N HIS A 137 -2.79 11.78 19.89
CA HIS A 137 -3.58 12.82 20.57
C HIS A 137 -4.91 13.07 19.86
N LEU A 138 -5.11 12.55 18.66
CA LEU A 138 -6.43 12.59 18.01
C LEU A 138 -7.40 11.72 18.81
N ASN A 139 -8.49 12.35 19.24
CA ASN A 139 -9.53 11.74 20.03
C ASN A 139 -10.88 12.01 19.35
N ILE A 140 -11.16 11.23 18.31
CA ILE A 140 -12.45 11.26 17.63
C ILE A 140 -13.36 10.29 18.39
N LYS A 141 -14.24 10.80 19.25
CA LYS A 141 -15.13 9.98 20.09
C LYS A 141 -16.37 9.47 19.37
N ARG A 142 -16.29 9.25 18.05
CA ARG A 142 -17.43 8.80 17.26
C ARG A 142 -17.35 7.30 17.07
N GLU A 143 -18.23 6.57 17.74
CA GLU A 143 -18.38 5.14 17.57
C GLU A 143 -19.28 4.89 16.35
N ILE A 144 -18.77 4.16 15.36
CA ILE A 144 -19.52 3.77 14.16
C ILE A 144 -19.48 2.25 14.06
N GLU A 145 -20.54 1.62 14.52
CA GLU A 145 -20.73 0.18 14.41
C GLU A 145 -21.36 -0.19 13.05
N PRO A 146 -20.87 -1.26 12.39
CA PRO A 146 -21.47 -1.74 11.17
C PRO A 146 -22.78 -2.47 11.49
N SER A 147 -23.92 -1.83 11.23
CA SER A 147 -25.21 -2.53 11.25
C SER A 147 -25.36 -3.41 9.99
N LEU A 148 -26.24 -4.42 10.02
CA LEU A 148 -26.59 -5.18 8.81
C LEU A 148 -27.07 -4.27 7.66
N LYS A 149 -27.76 -3.16 7.98
CA LYS A 149 -28.15 -2.15 6.99
C LYS A 149 -26.92 -1.46 6.38
N THR A 150 -25.92 -1.15 7.20
CA THR A 150 -24.64 -0.58 6.75
C THR A 150 -23.91 -1.54 5.83
N VAL A 151 -23.84 -2.83 6.17
CA VAL A 151 -23.21 -3.86 5.34
C VAL A 151 -23.89 -3.95 3.97
N TRP A 152 -25.23 -4.06 3.93
CA TRP A 152 -25.96 -4.08 2.67
C TRP A 152 -25.82 -2.78 1.86
N PHE A 153 -25.80 -1.63 2.54
CA PHE A 153 -25.53 -0.35 1.91
C PHE A 153 -24.15 -0.34 1.23
N LEU A 154 -23.09 -0.76 1.92
CA LEU A 154 -21.74 -0.85 1.36
C LEU A 154 -21.69 -1.76 0.13
N ILE A 155 -22.31 -2.95 0.20
CA ILE A 155 -22.36 -3.90 -0.92
C ILE A 155 -23.09 -3.29 -2.13
N ILE A 156 -24.29 -2.75 -1.92
CA ILE A 156 -25.10 -2.17 -3.00
C ILE A 156 -24.37 -0.99 -3.62
N THR A 157 -23.84 -0.08 -2.81
CA THR A 157 -23.06 1.06 -3.30
C THR A 157 -21.80 0.61 -4.02
N GLY A 158 -21.08 -0.39 -3.51
CA GLY A 158 -19.89 -0.95 -4.15
C GLY A 158 -20.20 -1.54 -5.53
N ILE A 159 -21.28 -2.30 -5.66
CA ILE A 159 -21.75 -2.84 -6.94
C ILE A 159 -22.17 -1.72 -7.89
N LEU A 160 -22.92 -0.72 -7.43
CA LEU A 160 -23.34 0.42 -8.25
C LEU A 160 -22.14 1.22 -8.76
N VAL A 161 -21.17 1.50 -7.89
CA VAL A 161 -19.91 2.18 -8.28
C VAL A 161 -19.16 1.34 -9.31
N LEU A 162 -19.06 0.03 -9.11
CA LEU A 162 -18.41 -0.86 -10.07
C LEU A 162 -19.11 -0.83 -11.44
N VAL A 163 -20.44 -0.87 -11.48
CA VAL A 163 -21.22 -0.76 -12.72
C VAL A 163 -20.97 0.58 -13.39
N ILE A 164 -20.96 1.68 -12.64
CA ILE A 164 -20.68 3.02 -13.17
C ILE A 164 -19.27 3.12 -13.76
N ILE A 165 -18.25 2.54 -13.11
CA ILE A 165 -16.88 2.47 -13.64
C ILE A 165 -16.86 1.71 -14.97
N ILE A 166 -17.59 0.61 -15.10
CA ILE A 166 -17.63 -0.19 -16.32
C ILE A 166 -18.34 0.54 -17.46
N VAL A 167 -19.44 1.25 -17.16
CA VAL A 167 -20.24 1.96 -18.17
C VAL A 167 -19.60 3.29 -18.58
N PHE A 168 -18.99 4.00 -17.63
CA PHE A 168 -18.40 5.33 -17.83
C PHE A 168 -16.95 5.40 -17.32
N PRO A 169 -16.05 4.56 -17.86
CA PRO A 169 -14.68 4.42 -17.36
C PRO A 169 -13.90 5.73 -17.41
N GLU A 170 -14.07 6.54 -18.46
CA GLU A 170 -13.32 7.78 -18.67
C GLU A 170 -13.59 8.84 -17.60
N ILE A 171 -14.77 8.81 -16.96
CA ILE A 171 -15.17 9.79 -15.95
C ILE A 171 -14.95 9.26 -14.54
N PHE A 172 -15.30 7.99 -14.30
CA PHE A 172 -15.36 7.43 -12.95
C PHE A 172 -14.19 6.51 -12.61
N TYR A 173 -13.13 6.45 -13.44
CA TYR A 173 -11.91 5.69 -13.14
C TYR A 173 -11.32 5.95 -11.74
N PRO A 174 -11.39 7.16 -11.11
CA PRO A 174 -10.80 7.35 -9.78
C PRO A 174 -11.50 6.52 -8.70
N LEU A 175 -12.75 6.09 -8.94
CA LEU A 175 -13.55 5.35 -7.98
C LEU A 175 -13.15 3.87 -7.84
N VAL A 176 -12.20 3.36 -8.64
CA VAL A 176 -11.74 1.95 -8.56
C VAL A 176 -11.21 1.57 -7.18
N TRP A 177 -10.52 2.49 -6.50
CA TRP A 177 -10.02 2.28 -5.14
C TRP A 177 -11.18 2.17 -4.13
N LEU A 178 -12.20 3.02 -4.32
CA LEU A 178 -13.39 3.04 -3.49
C LEU A 178 -14.24 1.78 -3.72
N SER A 179 -14.42 1.32 -4.97
CA SER A 179 -15.19 0.11 -5.25
C SER A 179 -14.57 -1.11 -4.60
N ALA A 180 -13.24 -1.25 -4.66
CA ALA A 180 -12.53 -2.34 -4.00
C ALA A 180 -12.79 -2.33 -2.48
N PHE A 181 -12.68 -1.17 -1.83
CA PHE A 181 -12.97 -1.03 -0.40
C PHE A 181 -14.44 -1.36 -0.07
N LEU A 182 -15.39 -0.80 -0.81
CA LEU A 182 -16.83 -1.00 -0.58
C LEU A 182 -17.29 -2.44 -0.77
N ILE A 183 -16.56 -3.25 -1.54
CA ILE A 183 -16.87 -4.67 -1.76
C ILE A 183 -16.15 -5.55 -0.73
N ILE A 184 -14.85 -5.32 -0.49
CA ILE A 184 -14.03 -6.19 0.39
C ILE A 184 -14.40 -6.01 1.86
N GLU A 185 -14.65 -4.77 2.29
CA GLU A 185 -14.92 -4.47 3.70
C GLU A 185 -16.18 -5.15 4.25
N PRO A 186 -17.36 -5.11 3.58
CA PRO A 186 -18.52 -5.85 4.05
C PRO A 186 -18.31 -7.37 3.99
N ILE A 187 -17.52 -7.90 3.06
CA ILE A 187 -17.17 -9.33 3.04
C ILE A 187 -16.38 -9.70 4.30
N ASN A 188 -15.41 -8.88 4.70
CA ASN A 188 -14.67 -9.10 5.95
C ASN A 188 -15.60 -9.10 7.18
N ILE A 189 -16.53 -8.15 7.25
CA ILE A 189 -17.54 -8.09 8.33
C ILE A 189 -18.39 -9.37 8.36
N LEU A 190 -18.91 -9.79 7.20
CA LEU A 190 -19.75 -11.00 7.10
C LEU A 190 -18.98 -12.28 7.45
N MET A 191 -17.70 -12.35 7.09
CA MET A 191 -16.80 -13.46 7.42
C MET A 191 -16.25 -13.40 8.85
N LYS A 192 -16.58 -12.35 9.62
CA LYS A 192 -16.03 -12.10 10.98
C LYS A 192 -14.50 -11.98 11.00
N ASN A 193 -13.91 -11.52 9.90
CA ASN A 193 -12.51 -11.11 9.85
C ASN A 193 -12.35 -9.72 10.47
N ASN A 194 -11.11 -9.35 10.81
CA ASN A 194 -10.80 -7.99 11.24
C ASN A 194 -11.16 -7.00 10.12
N SER A 195 -11.87 -5.94 10.49
CA SER A 195 -12.36 -4.89 9.61
C SER A 195 -11.91 -3.50 10.12
N ILE A 196 -11.87 -2.51 9.23
CA ILE A 196 -11.71 -1.11 9.61
C ILE A 196 -12.86 -0.68 10.54
N PHE A 197 -14.05 -1.24 10.34
CA PHE A 197 -15.21 -0.96 11.19
C PHE A 197 -15.05 -1.43 12.64
N ASP A 198 -14.21 -2.42 12.94
CA ASP A 198 -13.95 -2.84 14.33
C ASP A 198 -13.24 -1.72 15.12
N TYR A 199 -12.35 -0.99 14.44
CA TYR A 199 -11.67 0.17 15.01
C TYR A 199 -12.61 1.36 15.16
N THR A 200 -13.45 1.64 14.16
CA THR A 200 -14.41 2.75 14.27
C THR A 200 -15.53 2.46 15.27
N ALA A 201 -15.92 1.20 15.44
CA ALA A 201 -16.90 0.76 16.44
C ALA A 201 -16.41 1.03 17.86
N SER A 202 -15.11 0.83 18.12
CA SER A 202 -14.47 1.13 19.40
C SER A 202 -14.00 2.59 19.55
N GLY A 203 -14.32 3.47 18.59
CA GLY A 203 -13.88 4.87 18.58
C GLY A 203 -12.38 5.06 18.32
N GLU A 204 -11.68 4.01 17.89
CA GLU A 204 -10.23 3.99 17.68
C GLU A 204 -9.86 4.46 16.26
N TRP A 205 -10.10 5.74 15.98
CA TRP A 205 -9.82 6.34 14.67
C TRP A 205 -8.32 6.48 14.34
N ARG A 206 -7.45 6.23 15.31
CA ARG A 206 -6.00 6.40 15.16
C ARG A 206 -5.45 5.44 14.13
N THR A 207 -5.86 4.17 14.18
CA THR A 207 -5.47 3.15 13.20
C THR A 207 -5.94 3.51 11.79
N VAL A 208 -7.18 4.00 11.65
CA VAL A 208 -7.75 4.41 10.35
C VAL A 208 -6.97 5.59 9.75
N LEU A 209 -6.69 6.61 10.57
CA LEU A 209 -5.93 7.78 10.12
C LEU A 209 -4.48 7.42 9.83
N ALA A 210 -3.86 6.59 10.67
CA ALA A 210 -2.50 6.12 10.44
C ALA A 210 -2.39 5.37 9.11
N LEU A 211 -3.38 4.55 8.77
CA LEU A 211 -3.47 3.89 7.46
C LEU A 211 -3.61 4.91 6.32
N ALA A 212 -4.51 5.87 6.44
CA ALA A 212 -4.73 6.90 5.42
C ALA A 212 -3.45 7.72 5.16
N PHE A 213 -2.79 8.20 6.21
CA PHE A 213 -1.51 8.92 6.09
C PHE A 213 -0.38 8.02 5.60
N GLY A 214 -0.36 6.74 5.98
CA GLY A 214 0.58 5.76 5.45
C GLY A 214 0.45 5.61 3.93
N CYS A 215 -0.77 5.47 3.42
CA CYS A 215 -1.05 5.47 1.99
C CYS A 215 -0.62 6.76 1.30
N LEU A 216 -0.88 7.94 1.89
CA LEU A 216 -0.49 9.23 1.32
C LEU A 216 1.04 9.38 1.23
N ILE A 217 1.77 8.98 2.27
CA ILE A 217 3.24 9.02 2.28
C ILE A 217 3.79 8.06 1.22
N CYS A 218 3.27 6.84 1.14
CA CYS A 218 3.65 5.90 0.09
C CYS A 218 3.33 6.44 -1.31
N GLY A 219 2.17 7.07 -1.50
CA GLY A 219 1.80 7.72 -2.76
C GLY A 219 2.77 8.85 -3.14
N PHE A 220 3.19 9.67 -2.18
CA PHE A 220 4.23 10.68 -2.40
C PHE A 220 5.55 10.06 -2.87
N PHE A 221 6.05 9.03 -2.17
CA PHE A 221 7.29 8.35 -2.56
C PHE A 221 7.18 7.62 -3.90
N TRP A 222 6.01 7.06 -4.20
CA TRP A 222 5.69 6.49 -5.51
C TRP A 222 5.87 7.50 -6.63
N GLU A 223 5.21 8.67 -6.53
CA GLU A 223 5.34 9.73 -7.53
C GLU A 223 6.79 10.25 -7.63
N MET A 224 7.43 10.47 -6.48
CA MET A 224 8.81 10.96 -6.42
C MET A 224 9.77 10.00 -7.13
N TRP A 225 9.78 8.72 -6.77
CA TRP A 225 10.72 7.76 -7.37
C TRP A 225 10.38 7.41 -8.82
N ASN A 226 9.10 7.48 -9.21
CA ASN A 226 8.67 7.26 -10.58
C ASN A 226 9.10 8.39 -11.54
N TYR A 227 9.32 9.62 -11.05
CA TYR A 227 9.55 10.81 -11.86
C TYR A 227 10.68 10.66 -12.91
N TYR A 228 11.87 10.22 -12.47
CA TYR A 228 13.02 9.95 -13.35
C TYR A 228 13.20 8.44 -13.62
N SER A 229 12.18 7.62 -13.46
CA SER A 229 12.28 6.17 -13.68
C SER A 229 12.03 5.81 -15.15
N TYR A 230 12.56 4.66 -15.59
CA TYR A 230 12.22 4.07 -16.90
C TYR A 230 12.37 2.54 -16.87
N PRO A 231 11.38 1.72 -17.30
CA PRO A 231 10.00 2.08 -17.63
C PRO A 231 9.31 2.89 -16.55
N LYS A 232 8.38 3.77 -16.95
CA LYS A 232 7.63 4.60 -15.98
C LYS A 232 6.15 4.34 -16.04
N TRP A 233 5.53 4.49 -14.88
CA TRP A 233 4.09 4.58 -14.74
C TRP A 233 3.63 5.95 -15.24
N LYS A 234 2.69 5.98 -16.18
CA LYS A 234 2.03 7.21 -16.64
C LYS A 234 0.54 7.10 -16.44
N TYR A 235 -0.05 8.15 -15.90
CA TYR A 235 -1.49 8.34 -15.89
C TYR A 235 -1.97 8.76 -17.27
N ASN A 236 -3.00 8.08 -17.76
CA ASN A 236 -3.71 8.44 -18.96
C ASN A 236 -4.93 9.25 -18.52
N LEU A 237 -4.72 10.55 -18.32
CA LEU A 237 -5.81 11.46 -17.95
C LEU A 237 -6.59 11.79 -19.24
N PRO A 238 -7.93 11.66 -19.25
CA PRO A 238 -8.72 12.15 -20.36
C PRO A 238 -8.46 13.65 -20.51
N MET A 239 -8.02 14.07 -21.71
CA MET A 239 -7.87 15.47 -22.11
C MET A 239 -9.22 16.08 -22.44
#